data_AF-A0A8T2ZLG5-F1
#
_entry.id   AF-A0A8T2ZLG5-F1
#
_cell.length_a   1.000
_cell.length_b   1.000
_cell.length_c   1.000
_cell.angle_alpha   90.00
_cell.angle_beta   90.00
_cell.angle_gamma   90.00
#
_symmetry.space_group_name_H-M   'P 1'
#
loop_
_entity.id
_entity.type
_entity.pdbx_description
1 polymer ?
#
loop_
_entity_poly.entity_id
_entity_poly.type
_entity_poly.pdbx_seq_one_letter_code
_entity_poly.pdbx_strand_id
1 'polypeptide(L)'
;MAEEITESSNDPPPETPPTPPSEPEFDSKTMRRTKPGLKRLFLTFTVLVSFLLGFPFLFKSVEIYRSPLPFHDIDSLSNDVVSNPFLFPCHFQAILVPSDPKSSSIDLNLDELELSIRSKITKLASKGIASQCGACTNNFTLSLTLDDGGCTQSSSKFYRCGAIRAVDLDFGDDESVDEALESAGLDSGGKVYSVVVVVNGDGVEGVKVVVGKYRHAWIVGRDWGVEEVAERLAEIFVRVFVNGGREEGLIHGEFMPVGADGRIVLSFNLLNADPNDWTYDWDFQKIDETLLAPMIDALGPIANISVESQVLYHTPKFSVSSWDEKLGGYIFSTKDLPFFVNSNEWHLDTSIAAGGRSKILQFVVYVPSAKECPLLLQLPNGEISKTNAFISPMWGGVMVWNPQSCSRDSDSELLVRHIMSPEDLQKVFEVFVGQFRQLFGLKSGSLHVGAMGSYSLLASEKGFTEWELDVLSRQHTCFNIHSSATTLGSLSKLVQSLPRMIIMDEIGKQVKFSLEAAKLARVNASLGFYDASAVSSRQARSLAEDAFFHPSIMSVSYYSFEHCFAVYSPFFLPVSMQFLLAALREWRRYKQEKAKYLLWKAKDKVAS
;
A
#
# COMPACT_ATOMS: atom_id res chain seq x y z
N MET A 1 18.25 -44.92 100.36
CA MET A 1 19.50 -44.45 101.00
C MET A 1 19.46 -42.94 100.92
N ALA A 2 18.93 -42.30 101.96
CA ALA A 2 19.66 -41.86 103.16
C ALA A 2 20.35 -40.52 102.83
N GLU A 3 20.29 -39.44 103.59
CA GLU A 3 19.76 -38.99 104.90
C GLU A 3 19.73 -37.44 104.73
N GLU A 4 18.75 -36.67 105.18
CA GLU A 4 18.57 -36.14 106.55
C GLU A 4 19.84 -35.57 107.24
N ILE A 5 19.61 -34.60 108.13
CA ILE A 5 20.49 -34.04 109.18
C ILE A 5 20.94 -32.58 108.89
N THR A 6 20.18 -31.54 109.31
CA THR A 6 20.23 -30.81 110.62
C THR A 6 21.61 -30.59 111.22
N GLU A 7 22.01 -29.34 111.45
CA GLU A 7 22.32 -28.89 112.82
C GLU A 7 22.51 -27.37 112.94
N SER A 8 22.25 -26.90 114.15
CA SER A 8 22.13 -25.52 114.60
C SER A 8 23.34 -25.09 115.44
N SER A 9 23.63 -23.79 115.53
CA SER A 9 24.12 -23.08 116.74
C SER A 9 24.37 -21.60 116.40
N ASN A 10 23.55 -20.62 116.82
CA ASN A 10 23.39 -19.94 118.12
C ASN A 10 24.60 -19.14 118.65
N ASP A 11 24.52 -17.80 118.57
CA ASP A 11 24.62 -16.80 119.68
C ASP A 11 24.71 -15.33 119.13
N PRO A 12 24.52 -14.24 119.91
CA PRO A 12 23.27 -13.57 120.31
C PRO A 12 23.15 -12.08 119.79
N PRO A 13 22.07 -11.31 120.09
CA PRO A 13 21.68 -10.07 119.38
C PRO A 13 22.33 -8.80 120.00
N PRO A 14 22.35 -7.61 119.33
CA PRO A 14 21.22 -6.67 119.46
C PRO A 14 21.02 -5.61 118.33
N GLU A 15 19.91 -4.88 118.45
CA GLU A 15 19.59 -3.53 117.91
C GLU A 15 19.06 -3.36 116.46
N THR A 16 17.74 -3.20 116.37
CA THR A 16 16.98 -2.44 115.36
C THR A 16 16.70 -1.01 115.89
N PRO A 17 16.26 -0.01 115.09
CA PRO A 17 16.18 0.20 113.63
C PRO A 17 16.63 1.64 113.20
N PRO A 18 16.50 2.16 111.94
CA PRO A 18 15.20 2.54 111.35
C PRO A 18 15.05 2.23 109.85
N THR A 19 13.79 2.08 109.45
CA THR A 19 13.26 1.91 108.10
C THR A 19 13.71 3.01 107.12
N PRO A 20 14.06 2.68 105.86
CA PRO A 20 14.56 3.66 104.89
C PRO A 20 13.43 4.52 104.29
N PRO A 21 13.73 5.76 103.84
CA PRO A 21 12.77 6.61 103.14
C PRO A 21 12.46 6.07 101.74
N SER A 22 11.19 6.16 101.37
CA SER A 22 10.59 5.70 100.11
C SER A 22 11.22 6.35 98.87
N GLU A 23 11.92 5.55 98.06
CA GLU A 23 12.22 5.88 96.66
C GLU A 23 10.91 6.06 95.87
N PRO A 24 10.86 6.94 94.84
CA PRO A 24 9.71 6.99 93.95
C PRO A 24 9.51 5.62 93.31
N GLU A 25 8.34 4.99 93.53
CA GLU A 25 7.99 3.65 93.04
C GLU A 25 8.36 3.50 91.56
N PHE A 26 9.49 2.84 91.30
CA PHE A 26 9.93 2.51 89.96
C PHE A 26 9.18 1.27 89.52
N ASP A 27 8.07 1.47 88.80
CA ASP A 27 7.37 0.36 88.16
C ASP A 27 8.07 -0.06 86.87
N SER A 28 8.74 -1.21 86.93
CA SER A 28 9.43 -1.84 85.80
C SER A 28 8.53 -2.15 84.58
N LYS A 29 7.20 -2.21 84.77
CA LYS A 29 6.26 -2.39 83.66
C LYS A 29 6.04 -1.10 82.88
N THR A 30 6.12 0.06 83.53
CA THR A 30 5.81 1.37 82.94
C THR A 30 7.03 2.26 82.69
N MET A 31 8.20 1.99 83.31
CA MET A 31 9.38 2.85 83.22
C MET A 31 10.68 2.08 82.96
N ARG A 32 11.65 2.75 82.31
CA ARG A 32 12.96 2.18 81.99
C ARG A 32 14.08 3.20 82.22
N ARG A 33 15.10 2.81 83.02
CA ARG A 33 16.25 3.66 83.35
C ARG A 33 17.32 3.74 82.23
N THR A 34 17.39 2.74 81.36
CA THR A 34 18.39 2.64 80.28
C THR A 34 17.84 3.09 78.92
N LYS A 35 18.63 3.84 78.15
CA LYS A 35 18.26 4.24 76.77
C LYS A 35 18.07 2.98 75.90
N PRO A 36 16.99 2.86 75.11
CA PRO A 36 16.80 1.72 74.24
C PRO A 36 17.93 1.62 73.20
N GLY A 37 18.50 0.41 73.06
CA GLY A 37 19.60 0.15 72.13
C GLY A 37 19.14 0.19 70.67
N LEU A 38 19.91 0.90 69.83
CA LEU A 38 19.61 1.06 68.39
C LEU A 38 20.00 -0.14 67.53
N LYS A 39 20.85 -1.05 68.04
CA LYS A 39 21.46 -2.13 67.25
C LYS A 39 20.43 -3.05 66.58
N ARG A 40 19.36 -3.42 67.30
CA ARG A 40 18.32 -4.32 66.79
C ARG A 40 17.42 -3.64 65.77
N LEU A 41 17.03 -2.39 66.02
CA LEU A 41 16.27 -1.57 65.08
C LEU A 41 17.06 -1.37 63.78
N PHE A 42 18.35 -1.01 63.92
CA PHE A 42 19.25 -0.82 62.79
C PHE A 42 19.37 -2.11 61.97
N LEU A 43 19.64 -3.27 62.60
CA LEU A 43 19.75 -4.55 61.90
C LEU A 43 18.45 -4.91 61.15
N THR A 44 17.28 -4.80 61.79
CA THR A 44 15.99 -5.09 61.14
C THR A 44 15.69 -4.14 59.99
N PHE A 45 16.09 -2.87 60.13
CA PHE A 45 15.91 -1.87 59.09
C PHE A 45 16.87 -2.09 57.92
N THR A 46 18.14 -2.44 58.18
CA THR A 46 19.11 -2.78 57.15
C THR A 46 18.64 -3.98 56.33
N VAL A 47 18.11 -5.04 56.96
CA VAL A 47 17.56 -6.20 56.24
C VAL A 47 16.37 -5.81 55.37
N LEU A 48 15.45 -4.99 55.89
CA LEU A 48 14.32 -4.47 55.11
C LEU A 48 14.79 -3.62 53.93
N VAL A 49 15.77 -2.75 54.13
CA VAL A 49 16.36 -1.91 53.07
C VAL A 49 17.02 -2.77 52.00
N SER A 50 17.81 -3.78 52.37
CA SER A 50 18.41 -4.71 51.41
C SER A 50 17.35 -5.46 50.60
N PHE A 51 16.25 -5.88 51.23
CA PHE A 51 15.12 -6.52 50.54
C PHE A 51 14.44 -5.56 49.55
N LEU A 52 14.18 -4.32 49.96
CA LEU A 52 13.59 -3.29 49.10
C LEU A 52 14.50 -2.90 47.92
N LEU A 53 15.82 -2.89 48.12
CA LEU A 53 16.81 -2.66 47.06
C LEU A 53 16.86 -3.80 46.03
N GLY A 54 16.42 -5.02 46.37
CA GLY A 54 16.32 -6.14 45.43
C GLY A 54 15.14 -6.01 44.46
N PHE A 55 14.10 -5.25 44.80
CA PHE A 55 12.90 -5.10 43.98
C PHE A 55 13.17 -4.39 42.64
N PRO A 56 13.94 -3.28 42.56
CA PRO A 56 14.38 -2.71 41.29
C PRO A 56 15.14 -3.69 40.39
N PHE A 57 16.01 -4.54 40.96
CA PHE A 57 16.76 -5.55 40.21
C PHE A 57 15.83 -6.62 39.63
N LEU A 58 14.86 -7.10 40.43
CA LEU A 58 13.85 -8.04 39.98
C LEU A 58 12.99 -7.43 38.86
N PHE A 59 12.55 -6.18 39.02
CA PHE A 59 11.80 -5.48 37.97
C PHE A 59 12.61 -5.35 36.68
N LYS A 60 13.90 -5.03 36.77
CA LYS A 60 14.79 -4.96 35.59
C LYS A 60 14.98 -6.34 34.95
N SER A 61 15.05 -7.41 35.75
CA SER A 61 15.22 -8.78 35.24
C SER A 61 14.00 -9.32 34.47
N VAL A 62 12.81 -8.78 34.73
CA VAL A 62 11.55 -9.14 34.05
C VAL A 62 11.20 -8.13 32.94
N GLU A 63 12.04 -7.12 32.72
CA GLU A 63 11.85 -6.14 31.66
C GLU A 63 12.16 -6.78 30.30
N ILE A 64 11.17 -6.73 29.40
CA ILE A 64 11.33 -7.22 28.04
C ILE A 64 12.05 -6.14 27.25
N TYR A 65 13.22 -6.48 26.69
CA TYR A 65 13.92 -5.62 25.74
C TYR A 65 13.05 -5.37 24.51
N ARG A 66 13.03 -4.12 24.06
CA ARG A 66 12.29 -3.65 22.87
C ARG A 66 13.24 -2.84 22.03
N SER A 67 13.27 -3.11 20.73
CA SER A 67 13.84 -2.14 19.79
C SER A 67 13.08 -0.82 19.91
N PRO A 68 13.78 0.32 20.09
CA PRO A 68 13.13 1.62 20.09
C PRO A 68 12.57 1.90 18.69
N LEU A 69 11.29 2.29 18.61
CA LEU A 69 10.67 2.72 17.37
C LEU A 69 10.65 4.25 17.29
N PRO A 70 10.88 4.84 16.10
CA PRO A 70 10.87 6.28 15.91
C PRO A 70 9.43 6.84 15.85
N PHE A 71 8.71 6.83 16.98
CA PHE A 71 7.29 7.21 17.03
C PHE A 71 7.02 8.62 16.48
N HIS A 72 7.88 9.58 16.81
CA HIS A 72 7.77 10.94 16.30
C HIS A 72 7.83 11.00 14.76
N ASP A 73 8.72 10.22 14.14
CA ASP A 73 8.86 10.22 12.69
C ASP A 73 7.68 9.52 12.00
N ILE A 74 7.11 8.49 12.64
CA ILE A 74 5.89 7.82 12.18
C ILE A 74 4.70 8.79 12.23
N ASP A 75 4.52 9.50 13.34
CA ASP A 75 3.44 10.47 13.51
C ASP A 75 3.63 11.66 12.55
N SER A 76 4.87 12.12 12.36
CA SER A 76 5.21 13.13 11.35
C SER A 76 4.81 12.69 9.95
N LEU A 77 5.15 11.46 9.54
CA LEU A 77 4.76 10.93 8.22
C LEU A 77 3.24 10.84 8.09
N SER A 78 2.54 10.31 9.09
CA SER A 78 1.08 10.19 9.07
C SER A 78 0.39 11.55 8.98
N ASN A 79 0.86 12.54 9.73
CA ASN A 79 0.31 13.90 9.69
C ASN A 79 0.65 14.58 8.37
N ASP A 80 1.85 14.38 7.85
CA ASP A 80 2.30 14.96 6.58
C ASP A 80 1.50 14.46 5.39
N VAL A 81 1.18 13.17 5.34
CA VAL A 81 0.37 12.57 4.26
C VAL A 81 -1.04 13.16 4.22
N VAL A 82 -1.62 13.48 5.38
CA VAL A 82 -2.97 14.08 5.48
C VAL A 82 -2.94 15.58 5.21
N SER A 83 -1.91 16.29 5.70
CA SER A 83 -1.84 17.75 5.64
C SER A 83 -1.26 18.30 4.34
N ASN A 84 -0.33 17.57 3.72
CA ASN A 84 0.41 18.02 2.54
C ASN A 84 0.27 16.98 1.42
N PRO A 85 -0.67 17.18 0.46
CA PRO A 85 -0.82 16.25 -0.65
C PRO A 85 0.48 16.15 -1.47
N PHE A 86 0.76 14.96 -2.00
CA PHE A 86 1.94 14.74 -2.84
C PHE A 86 1.86 15.61 -4.09
N LEU A 87 2.86 16.46 -4.27
CA LEU A 87 2.97 17.34 -5.44
C LEU A 87 3.76 16.61 -6.52
N PHE A 88 3.10 16.34 -7.64
CA PHE A 88 3.75 15.88 -8.86
C PHE A 88 3.81 17.07 -9.83
N PRO A 89 5.01 17.59 -10.15
CA PRO A 89 5.14 18.70 -11.09
C PRO A 89 4.78 18.22 -12.50
N CYS A 90 3.80 18.84 -13.15
CA CYS A 90 3.42 18.47 -14.52
C CYS A 90 3.72 19.62 -15.47
N HIS A 91 4.49 19.32 -16.51
CA HIS A 91 4.90 20.30 -17.50
C HIS A 91 4.03 20.14 -18.75
N PHE A 92 3.13 21.08 -18.99
CA PHE A 92 2.27 21.10 -20.16
C PHE A 92 2.84 22.04 -21.21
N GLN A 93 2.83 21.58 -22.45
CA GLN A 93 3.27 22.33 -23.60
C GLN A 93 2.21 22.25 -24.71
N ALA A 94 1.84 23.39 -25.26
CA ALA A 94 0.99 23.46 -26.44
C ALA A 94 1.74 24.16 -27.58
N ILE A 95 1.77 23.53 -28.74
CA ILE A 95 2.51 23.98 -29.92
C ILE A 95 1.51 24.20 -31.04
N LEU A 96 1.31 25.44 -31.46
CA LEU A 96 0.47 25.79 -32.60
C LEU A 96 1.34 25.82 -33.85
N VAL A 97 0.95 25.04 -34.86
CA VAL A 97 1.65 24.95 -36.15
C VAL A 97 0.65 25.37 -37.24
N PRO A 98 0.91 26.46 -37.98
CA PRO A 98 0.07 26.84 -39.11
C PRO A 98 0.30 25.89 -40.30
N SER A 99 -0.77 25.57 -41.04
CA SER A 99 -0.68 24.68 -42.21
C SER A 99 -0.01 25.34 -43.41
N ASP A 100 -0.23 26.64 -43.64
CA ASP A 100 0.53 27.43 -44.61
C ASP A 100 1.24 28.59 -43.88
N PRO A 101 2.59 28.59 -43.81
CA PRO A 101 3.37 29.64 -43.15
C PRO A 101 3.22 31.03 -43.78
N LYS A 102 2.63 31.15 -44.98
CA LYS A 102 2.40 32.44 -45.67
C LYS A 102 1.00 33.02 -45.46
N SER A 103 0.07 32.25 -44.90
CA SER A 103 -1.32 32.66 -44.63
C SER A 103 -1.54 33.19 -43.20
N SER A 104 -0.44 33.46 -42.48
CA SER A 104 -0.41 33.77 -41.06
C SER A 104 -0.99 35.15 -40.72
N SER A 105 -2.31 35.29 -40.78
CA SER A 105 -3.05 36.24 -39.94
C SER A 105 -4.00 35.45 -39.05
N ILE A 106 -3.41 34.60 -38.21
CA ILE A 106 -4.15 34.03 -37.10
C ILE A 106 -4.12 35.10 -36.00
N ASP A 107 -5.20 35.87 -35.85
CA ASP A 107 -5.44 36.81 -34.74
C ASP A 107 -5.65 36.05 -33.41
N LEU A 108 -4.79 35.09 -33.06
CA LEU A 108 -4.80 34.43 -31.76
C LEU A 108 -3.85 35.18 -30.84
N ASN A 109 -4.42 35.94 -29.90
CA ASN A 109 -3.67 36.46 -28.78
C ASN A 109 -3.19 35.30 -27.90
N LEU A 110 -1.90 34.95 -28.00
CA LEU A 110 -1.30 33.83 -27.27
C LEU A 110 -1.47 33.96 -25.75
N ASP A 111 -1.42 35.18 -25.22
CA ASP A 111 -1.59 35.44 -23.78
C ASP A 111 -3.02 35.15 -23.34
N GLU A 112 -4.01 35.52 -24.16
CA GLU A 112 -5.42 35.25 -23.89
C GLU A 112 -5.73 33.75 -23.94
N LEU A 113 -5.15 33.05 -24.93
CA LEU A 113 -5.27 31.60 -25.05
C LEU A 113 -4.63 30.88 -23.87
N GLU A 114 -3.43 31.28 -23.44
CA GLU A 114 -2.77 30.70 -22.26
C GLU A 114 -3.61 30.89 -20.99
N LEU A 115 -4.15 32.10 -20.78
CA LEU A 115 -5.03 32.39 -19.64
C LEU A 115 -6.31 31.55 -19.68
N SER A 116 -6.93 31.38 -20.85
CA SER A 116 -8.11 30.52 -21.02
C SER A 116 -7.79 29.06 -20.71
N ILE A 117 -6.71 28.50 -21.28
CA ILE A 117 -6.27 27.12 -21.02
C ILE A 117 -6.01 26.92 -19.52
N ARG A 118 -5.26 27.81 -18.87
CA ARG A 118 -4.95 27.73 -17.43
C ARG A 118 -6.21 27.76 -16.57
N SER A 119 -7.16 28.63 -16.90
CA SER A 119 -8.47 28.69 -16.23
C SER A 119 -9.26 27.38 -16.40
N LYS A 120 -9.28 26.80 -17.60
CA LYS A 120 -9.95 25.51 -17.85
C LYS A 120 -9.27 24.34 -17.17
N ILE A 121 -7.94 24.27 -17.17
CA ILE A 121 -7.17 23.24 -16.45
C ILE A 121 -7.51 23.28 -14.96
N THR A 122 -7.45 24.45 -14.32
CA THR A 122 -7.76 24.59 -12.89
C THR A 122 -9.22 24.24 -12.57
N LYS A 123 -10.16 24.59 -13.46
CA LYS A 123 -11.58 24.20 -13.35
C LYS A 123 -11.79 22.69 -13.47
N LEU A 124 -11.11 22.02 -14.40
CA LEU A 124 -11.20 20.56 -14.55
C LEU A 124 -10.49 19.83 -13.40
N ALA A 125 -9.33 20.32 -12.97
CA ALA A 125 -8.57 19.78 -11.84
C ALA A 125 -9.32 19.88 -10.51
N SER A 126 -10.15 20.92 -10.31
CA SER A 126 -10.98 21.09 -9.11
C SER A 126 -12.32 20.35 -9.14
N LYS A 127 -12.87 20.09 -10.34
CA LYS A 127 -14.13 19.34 -10.52
C LYS A 127 -13.92 17.83 -10.60
N GLY A 128 -12.77 17.37 -11.07
CA GLY A 128 -12.48 15.95 -11.09
C GLY A 128 -12.46 15.41 -9.66
N ILE A 129 -12.96 14.19 -9.49
CA ILE A 129 -12.48 13.30 -8.43
C ILE A 129 -11.03 12.99 -8.80
N ALA A 130 -10.15 13.99 -8.71
CA ALA A 130 -8.76 13.71 -8.43
C ALA A 130 -8.86 12.88 -7.15
N SER A 131 -8.69 11.56 -7.27
CA SER A 131 -8.24 10.79 -6.14
C SER A 131 -7.17 11.65 -5.49
N GLN A 132 -7.25 11.87 -4.18
CA GLN A 132 -6.27 12.71 -3.45
C GLN A 132 -4.80 12.30 -3.76
N CYS A 133 -4.62 11.14 -4.40
CA CYS A 133 -3.42 10.68 -5.06
C CYS A 133 -3.29 10.95 -6.56
N GLY A 134 -2.12 11.51 -6.94
CA GLY A 134 -1.54 11.40 -8.29
C GLY A 134 -1.84 12.54 -9.26
N ALA A 135 -2.70 13.49 -8.87
CA ALA A 135 -3.09 14.62 -9.71
C ALA A 135 -2.11 15.81 -9.63
N CYS A 136 -1.99 16.55 -10.73
CA CYS A 136 -1.07 17.69 -10.86
C CYS A 136 -1.70 19.04 -10.46
N THR A 137 -2.76 19.02 -9.65
CA THR A 137 -3.79 20.08 -9.57
C THR A 137 -3.26 21.51 -9.44
N ASN A 138 -2.26 21.75 -8.60
CA ASN A 138 -1.73 23.10 -8.34
C ASN A 138 -0.25 23.29 -8.72
N ASN A 139 0.42 22.24 -9.18
CA ASN A 139 1.85 22.27 -9.49
C ASN A 139 2.08 21.92 -10.96
N PHE A 140 1.58 22.78 -11.85
CA PHE A 140 1.80 22.62 -13.28
C PHE A 140 2.41 23.88 -13.90
N THR A 141 3.25 23.67 -14.90
CA THR A 141 3.71 24.74 -15.79
C THR A 141 3.00 24.60 -17.13
N LEU A 142 2.63 25.71 -17.75
CA LEU A 142 2.05 25.73 -19.09
C LEU A 142 2.96 26.59 -19.96
N SER A 143 3.37 26.06 -21.11
CA SER A 143 4.11 26.80 -22.14
C SER A 143 3.34 26.74 -23.45
N LEU A 144 3.24 27.89 -24.13
CA LEU A 144 2.56 28.03 -25.40
C LEU A 144 3.56 28.53 -26.45
N THR A 145 3.65 27.83 -27.58
CA THR A 145 4.54 28.17 -28.68
C THR A 145 3.77 28.22 -29.98
N LEU A 146 3.91 29.30 -30.76
CA LEU A 146 3.46 29.38 -32.14
C LEU A 146 4.67 29.22 -33.06
N ASP A 147 4.73 28.13 -33.82
CA ASP A 147 5.85 27.80 -34.70
C ASP A 147 5.53 28.14 -36.16
N ASP A 148 5.66 29.41 -36.52
CA ASP A 148 5.55 29.95 -37.88
C ASP A 148 6.92 30.02 -38.62
N GLY A 149 7.95 29.38 -38.06
CA GLY A 149 9.35 29.48 -38.50
C GLY A 149 10.15 30.60 -37.83
N GLY A 150 9.49 31.63 -37.30
CA GLY A 150 10.08 32.68 -36.45
C GLY A 150 9.89 32.42 -34.95
N CYS A 151 8.88 31.62 -34.62
CA CYS A 151 8.66 30.98 -33.33
C CYS A 151 8.41 31.97 -32.19
N THR A 152 7.13 32.25 -31.93
CA THR A 152 6.71 33.17 -30.86
C THR A 152 6.33 32.36 -29.62
N GLN A 153 6.98 32.60 -28.48
CA GLN A 153 6.78 31.84 -27.23
C GLN A 153 6.30 32.74 -26.11
N SER A 154 5.34 32.27 -25.32
CA SER A 154 4.91 32.94 -24.09
C SER A 154 5.89 32.72 -22.92
N SER A 155 6.50 31.53 -22.82
CA SER A 155 7.39 31.16 -21.72
C SER A 155 8.40 30.05 -22.09
N SER A 156 9.30 29.72 -21.15
CA SER A 156 10.47 28.81 -21.19
C SER A 156 10.68 27.87 -22.41
N LYS A 157 11.94 27.83 -22.87
CA LYS A 157 12.45 27.09 -24.04
C LYS A 157 12.51 25.56 -23.83
N PHE A 158 11.39 24.86 -23.94
CA PHE A 158 11.39 23.39 -24.01
C PHE A 158 11.42 22.85 -25.46
N TYR A 159 11.07 23.67 -26.45
CA TYR A 159 10.94 23.25 -27.85
C TYR A 159 11.95 23.93 -28.79
N ARG A 160 12.45 23.18 -29.76
CA ARG A 160 13.32 23.68 -30.84
C ARG A 160 12.45 24.15 -32.01
N CYS A 161 12.44 25.45 -32.24
CA CYS A 161 11.69 26.08 -33.32
C CYS A 161 12.00 25.50 -34.69
N GLY A 162 10.96 25.28 -35.50
CA GLY A 162 11.05 24.67 -36.82
C GLY A 162 11.33 23.17 -36.83
N ALA A 163 11.26 22.49 -35.68
CA ALA A 163 11.39 21.03 -35.61
C ALA A 163 10.18 20.30 -36.21
N ILE A 164 9.00 20.93 -36.19
CA ILE A 164 7.76 20.39 -36.72
C ILE A 164 7.25 21.30 -37.85
N ARG A 165 6.88 20.70 -38.97
CA ARG A 165 6.17 21.37 -40.06
C ARG A 165 4.94 20.56 -40.39
N ALA A 166 3.78 21.21 -40.43
CA ALA A 166 2.51 20.54 -40.75
C ALA A 166 2.53 19.84 -42.12
N VAL A 167 3.31 20.36 -43.08
CA VAL A 167 3.46 19.79 -44.43
C VAL A 167 4.21 18.45 -44.44
N ASP A 168 5.06 18.21 -43.45
CA ASP A 168 5.88 17.00 -43.36
C ASP A 168 5.15 15.86 -42.61
N LEU A 169 3.93 16.11 -42.11
CA LEU A 169 3.13 15.16 -41.34
C LEU A 169 1.97 14.61 -42.19
N ASP A 170 1.91 13.28 -42.34
CA ASP A 170 0.80 12.60 -43.00
C ASP A 170 -0.29 12.25 -41.97
N PHE A 171 -1.27 13.14 -41.80
CA PHE A 171 -2.39 12.92 -40.87
C PHE A 171 -3.37 11.80 -41.30
N GLY A 172 -3.12 11.15 -42.45
CA GLY A 172 -3.76 9.90 -42.84
C GLY A 172 -3.23 8.67 -42.10
N ASP A 173 -1.95 8.69 -41.70
CA ASP A 173 -1.27 7.61 -40.98
C ASP A 173 -0.79 8.08 -39.61
N ASP A 174 -1.62 7.81 -38.58
CA ASP A 174 -1.37 8.27 -37.21
C ASP A 174 -0.09 7.68 -36.59
N GLU A 175 0.32 6.48 -37.01
CA GLU A 175 1.56 5.83 -36.54
C GLU A 175 2.79 6.57 -37.07
N SER A 176 2.75 7.02 -38.33
CA SER A 176 3.84 7.80 -38.91
C SER A 176 4.01 9.17 -38.23
N VAL A 177 2.90 9.79 -37.82
CA VAL A 177 2.89 11.08 -37.12
C VAL A 177 3.44 10.94 -35.71
N ASP A 178 3.07 9.89 -34.98
CA ASP A 178 3.58 9.60 -33.62
C ASP A 178 5.12 9.46 -33.63
N GLU A 179 5.66 8.68 -34.56
CA GLU A 179 7.11 8.48 -34.71
C GLU A 179 7.83 9.77 -35.16
N ALA A 180 7.22 10.56 -36.05
CA ALA A 180 7.78 11.83 -36.48
C ALA A 180 7.86 12.84 -35.31
N LEU A 181 6.80 12.94 -34.50
CA LEU A 181 6.75 13.82 -33.33
C LEU A 181 7.72 13.39 -32.23
N GLU A 182 7.90 12.08 -32.03
CA GLU A 182 8.93 11.56 -31.12
C GLU A 182 10.34 11.91 -31.61
N SER A 183 10.61 11.72 -32.90
CA SER A 183 11.91 12.06 -33.51
C SER A 183 12.25 13.55 -33.46
N ALA A 184 11.23 14.42 -33.44
CA ALA A 184 11.38 15.86 -33.31
C ALA A 184 11.92 16.29 -31.93
N GLY A 185 11.90 15.38 -30.94
CA GLY A 185 12.48 15.61 -29.62
C GLY A 185 11.75 16.72 -28.86
N LEU A 186 10.43 16.56 -28.73
CA LEU A 186 9.56 17.48 -27.99
C LEU A 186 9.92 17.56 -26.49
N ASP A 187 10.61 16.54 -25.97
CA ASP A 187 11.07 16.47 -24.60
C ASP A 187 12.54 16.94 -24.48
N SER A 188 12.77 18.14 -23.91
CA SER A 188 14.12 18.66 -23.61
C SER A 188 14.77 18.01 -22.36
N GLY A 189 14.62 16.69 -22.20
CA GLY A 189 15.23 15.91 -21.10
C GLY A 189 14.44 15.90 -19.78
N GLY A 190 13.20 16.40 -19.77
CA GLY A 190 12.23 16.25 -18.68
C GLY A 190 10.92 15.67 -19.18
N LYS A 191 10.08 15.11 -18.29
CA LYS A 191 8.76 14.56 -18.63
C LYS A 191 7.78 15.71 -18.94
N VAL A 192 7.71 16.13 -20.20
CA VAL A 192 6.80 17.18 -20.69
C VAL A 192 5.65 16.51 -21.44
N TYR A 193 4.43 17.03 -21.28
CA TYR A 193 3.27 16.59 -22.04
C TYR A 193 2.94 17.63 -23.10
N SER A 194 3.05 17.25 -24.36
CA SER A 194 3.02 18.15 -25.50
C SER A 194 1.79 17.94 -26.36
N VAL A 195 1.06 19.00 -26.70
CA VAL A 195 -0.07 18.92 -27.64
C VAL A 195 0.20 19.81 -28.83
N VAL A 196 0.25 19.20 -30.02
CA VAL A 196 0.47 19.89 -31.30
C VAL A 196 -0.89 20.23 -31.91
N VAL A 197 -1.10 21.49 -32.23
CA VAL A 197 -2.36 22.03 -32.74
C VAL A 197 -2.10 22.54 -34.15
N VAL A 198 -2.59 21.82 -35.15
CA VAL A 198 -2.41 22.17 -36.55
C VAL A 198 -3.55 23.09 -36.98
N VAL A 199 -3.22 24.37 -37.19
CA VAL A 199 -4.21 25.39 -37.53
C VAL A 199 -4.44 25.39 -39.05
N ASN A 200 -5.71 25.39 -39.45
CA ASN A 200 -6.15 25.33 -40.86
C ASN A 200 -5.64 24.11 -41.61
N GLY A 201 -5.69 22.92 -40.98
CA GLY A 201 -5.26 21.66 -41.59
C GLY A 201 -6.03 21.33 -42.86
N ASP A 202 -5.36 21.39 -44.01
CA ASP A 202 -5.88 20.85 -45.26
C ASP A 202 -5.77 19.32 -45.24
N GLY A 203 -6.88 18.61 -45.49
CA GLY A 203 -6.88 17.15 -45.66
C GLY A 203 -7.79 16.34 -44.72
N VAL A 204 -8.45 16.94 -43.73
CA VAL A 204 -9.34 16.22 -42.80
C VAL A 204 -10.76 16.80 -42.81
N GLU A 205 -11.77 15.94 -42.93
CA GLU A 205 -13.19 16.29 -42.72
C GLU A 205 -13.47 16.34 -41.21
N GLY A 206 -13.61 17.53 -40.64
CA GLY A 206 -13.90 17.73 -39.21
C GLY A 206 -12.67 17.94 -38.32
N VAL A 207 -12.79 17.58 -37.04
CA VAL A 207 -11.71 17.68 -36.04
C VAL A 207 -11.24 16.28 -35.68
N LYS A 208 -9.99 15.97 -35.96
CA LYS A 208 -9.32 14.73 -35.56
C LYS A 208 -8.44 15.03 -34.36
N VAL A 209 -8.62 14.27 -33.28
CA VAL A 209 -7.75 14.33 -32.11
C VAL A 209 -7.19 12.95 -31.85
N VAL A 210 -5.86 12.88 -31.76
CA VAL A 210 -5.14 11.63 -31.52
C VAL A 210 -4.16 11.83 -30.38
N VAL A 211 -4.11 10.86 -29.48
CA VAL A 211 -3.14 10.79 -28.39
C VAL A 211 -2.15 9.69 -28.73
N GLY A 212 -0.88 10.07 -28.75
CA GLY A 212 0.22 9.21 -29.15
C GLY A 212 0.58 8.14 -28.13
N LYS A 213 1.58 7.33 -28.49
CA LYS A 213 2.18 6.32 -27.58
C LYS A 213 3.13 6.96 -26.57
N TYR A 214 3.68 8.12 -26.91
CA TYR A 214 4.60 8.91 -26.10
C TYR A 214 3.86 10.05 -25.38
N ARG A 215 4.56 11.00 -24.77
CA ARG A 215 3.94 12.11 -24.01
C ARG A 215 3.38 13.21 -24.90
N HIS A 216 2.91 12.89 -26.10
CA HIS A 216 2.39 13.88 -27.02
C HIS A 216 1.03 13.49 -27.63
N ALA A 217 0.32 14.50 -28.10
CA ALA A 217 -0.96 14.36 -28.80
C ALA A 217 -1.05 15.43 -29.90
N TRP A 218 -1.92 15.22 -30.88
CA TRP A 218 -2.17 16.22 -31.92
C TRP A 218 -3.65 16.43 -32.21
N ILE A 219 -3.96 17.65 -32.62
CA ILE A 219 -5.29 18.13 -33.00
C ILE A 219 -5.18 18.67 -34.42
N VAL A 220 -6.03 18.19 -35.33
CA VAL A 220 -6.08 18.62 -36.74
C VAL A 220 -7.51 18.97 -37.12
N GLY A 221 -7.69 20.10 -37.80
CA GLY A 221 -9.00 20.57 -38.27
C GLY A 221 -8.99 22.03 -38.71
N ARG A 222 -10.19 22.56 -38.98
CA ARG A 222 -10.43 23.87 -39.61
C ARG A 222 -11.37 24.75 -38.79
N ASP A 223 -11.22 26.07 -38.92
CA ASP A 223 -12.10 27.12 -38.39
C ASP A 223 -12.38 27.05 -36.87
N TRP A 224 -11.33 27.00 -36.05
CA TRP A 224 -11.47 26.89 -34.60
C TRP A 224 -11.50 28.25 -33.88
N GLY A 225 -12.40 28.39 -32.91
CA GLY A 225 -12.35 29.48 -31.95
C GLY A 225 -11.30 29.23 -30.85
N VAL A 226 -10.72 30.31 -30.32
CA VAL A 226 -9.79 30.30 -29.15
C VAL A 226 -10.32 29.40 -28.03
N GLU A 227 -11.61 29.53 -27.74
CA GLU A 227 -12.27 28.85 -26.64
C GLU A 227 -12.42 27.34 -26.85
N GLU A 228 -12.63 26.89 -28.09
CA GLU A 228 -12.73 25.46 -28.42
C GLU A 228 -11.35 24.78 -28.28
N VAL A 229 -10.30 25.41 -28.83
CA VAL A 229 -8.92 24.92 -28.71
C VAL A 229 -8.52 24.84 -27.24
N ALA A 230 -8.83 25.87 -26.46
CA ALA A 230 -8.55 25.88 -25.02
C ALA A 230 -9.26 24.73 -24.28
N GLU A 231 -10.49 24.38 -24.68
CA GLU A 231 -11.25 23.27 -24.07
C GLU A 231 -10.63 21.91 -24.37
N ARG A 232 -10.32 21.65 -25.64
CA ARG A 232 -9.72 20.39 -26.08
C ARG A 232 -8.36 20.20 -25.43
N LEU A 233 -7.52 21.24 -25.41
CA LEU A 233 -6.22 21.21 -24.74
C LEU A 233 -6.36 20.89 -23.24
N ALA A 234 -7.24 21.60 -22.53
CA ALA A 234 -7.45 21.36 -21.11
C ALA A 234 -8.00 19.95 -20.83
N GLU A 235 -8.88 19.43 -21.69
CA GLU A 235 -9.40 18.06 -21.60
C GLU A 235 -8.30 17.01 -21.81
N ILE A 236 -7.46 17.16 -22.84
CA ILE A 236 -6.32 16.25 -23.09
C ILE A 236 -5.34 16.28 -21.92
N PHE A 237 -4.93 17.47 -21.47
CA PHE A 237 -3.98 17.59 -20.36
C PHE A 237 -4.54 16.95 -19.09
N VAL A 238 -5.76 17.28 -18.68
CA VAL A 238 -6.29 16.84 -17.38
C VAL A 238 -6.92 15.46 -17.45
N ARG A 239 -7.86 15.22 -18.36
CA ARG A 239 -8.61 13.96 -18.40
C ARG A 239 -7.79 12.81 -18.96
N VAL A 240 -6.91 13.06 -19.93
CA VAL A 240 -6.07 12.02 -20.53
C VAL A 240 -4.73 11.91 -19.82
N PHE A 241 -3.83 12.90 -19.95
CA PHE A 241 -2.45 12.77 -19.43
C PHE A 241 -2.34 12.77 -17.90
N VAL A 242 -3.21 13.48 -17.18
CA VAL A 242 -3.18 13.47 -15.70
C VAL A 242 -3.97 12.30 -15.14
N ASN A 243 -5.19 12.06 -15.64
CA ASN A 243 -6.14 11.12 -15.04
C ASN A 243 -6.21 9.73 -15.73
N GLY A 244 -5.51 9.50 -16.84
CA GLY A 244 -5.49 8.21 -17.52
C GLY A 244 -6.74 7.89 -18.34
N GLY A 245 -7.57 8.88 -18.69
CA GLY A 245 -8.82 8.69 -19.42
C GLY A 245 -9.91 7.97 -18.62
N ARG A 246 -9.79 7.91 -17.29
CA ARG A 246 -10.72 7.22 -16.38
C ARG A 246 -12.04 7.98 -16.30
N GLU A 247 -13.14 7.28 -16.55
CA GLU A 247 -14.51 7.77 -16.33
C GLU A 247 -15.06 7.20 -15.02
N GLU A 248 -15.89 7.99 -14.35
CA GLU A 248 -16.54 7.59 -13.10
C GLU A 248 -17.37 6.31 -13.29
N GLY A 249 -17.16 5.31 -12.44
CA GLY A 249 -18.08 4.18 -12.26
C GLY A 249 -17.72 2.84 -12.89
N LEU A 250 -16.64 2.72 -13.69
CA LEU A 250 -16.33 1.43 -14.34
C LEU A 250 -15.61 0.44 -13.41
N ILE A 251 -14.72 0.91 -12.53
CA ILE A 251 -14.15 0.16 -11.40
C ILE A 251 -13.80 1.21 -10.33
N HIS A 252 -14.22 1.05 -9.08
CA HIS A 252 -13.85 1.98 -8.01
C HIS A 252 -12.31 2.11 -7.97
N GLY A 253 -11.82 3.35 -8.09
CA GLY A 253 -10.39 3.68 -8.22
C GLY A 253 -9.51 3.28 -7.02
N GLU A 254 -10.08 2.60 -6.03
CA GLU A 254 -9.39 1.95 -4.92
C GLU A 254 -8.67 0.66 -5.34
N PHE A 255 -8.99 0.11 -6.52
CA PHE A 255 -8.38 -1.15 -6.96
C PHE A 255 -7.05 -0.90 -7.66
N MET A 256 -5.96 -1.23 -6.96
CA MET A 256 -4.62 -1.37 -7.51
C MET A 256 -4.21 -2.85 -7.39
N PRO A 257 -3.96 -3.57 -8.48
CA PRO A 257 -3.73 -5.01 -8.46
C PRO A 257 -2.30 -5.38 -8.03
N VAL A 258 -1.69 -4.64 -7.10
CA VAL A 258 -0.32 -4.85 -6.61
C VAL A 258 -0.35 -5.32 -5.17
N GLY A 259 0.37 -6.41 -4.87
CA GLY A 259 0.52 -6.94 -3.52
C GLY A 259 1.16 -5.95 -2.55
N ALA A 260 0.98 -6.17 -1.25
CA ALA A 260 1.58 -5.34 -0.20
C ALA A 260 3.12 -5.37 -0.22
N ASP A 261 3.68 -6.48 -0.69
CA ASP A 261 5.10 -6.73 -0.96
C ASP A 261 5.60 -6.14 -2.29
N GLY A 262 4.71 -5.48 -3.05
CA GLY A 262 5.02 -4.93 -4.36
C GLY A 262 5.10 -5.95 -5.49
N ARG A 263 4.61 -7.19 -5.28
CA ARG A 263 4.67 -8.26 -6.27
C ARG A 263 3.31 -8.55 -6.90
N ILE A 264 3.34 -8.95 -8.16
CA ILE A 264 2.19 -9.48 -8.92
C ILE A 264 2.60 -10.82 -9.51
N VAL A 265 1.77 -11.84 -9.34
CA VAL A 265 1.90 -13.12 -10.03
C VAL A 265 0.81 -13.18 -11.11
N LEU A 266 1.21 -13.18 -12.38
CA LEU A 266 0.32 -13.40 -13.52
C LEU A 266 0.27 -14.89 -13.79
N SER A 267 -0.87 -15.53 -13.51
CA SER A 267 -1.08 -16.96 -13.75
C SER A 267 -1.97 -17.14 -14.97
N PHE A 268 -1.38 -17.66 -16.05
CA PHE A 268 -2.05 -17.95 -17.31
C PHE A 268 -2.46 -19.43 -17.36
N ASN A 269 -3.76 -19.68 -17.56
CA ASN A 269 -4.33 -21.01 -17.45
C ASN A 269 -5.12 -21.34 -18.72
N LEU A 270 -4.74 -22.41 -19.41
CA LEU A 270 -5.54 -22.99 -20.49
C LEU A 270 -6.39 -24.14 -19.92
N LEU A 271 -7.70 -23.96 -19.91
CA LEU A 271 -8.66 -24.89 -19.32
C LEU A 271 -9.39 -25.67 -20.40
N ASN A 272 -9.18 -26.98 -20.43
CA ASN A 272 -9.91 -27.89 -21.31
C ASN A 272 -11.09 -28.50 -20.54
N ALA A 273 -12.32 -28.14 -20.91
CA ALA A 273 -13.53 -28.59 -20.21
C ALA A 273 -13.70 -30.12 -20.22
N ASP A 274 -13.63 -30.74 -21.40
CA ASP A 274 -13.71 -32.19 -21.56
C ASP A 274 -12.61 -32.70 -22.51
N PRO A 275 -11.54 -33.33 -21.99
CA PRO A 275 -10.47 -33.91 -22.78
C PRO A 275 -10.91 -35.03 -23.73
N ASN A 276 -12.08 -35.64 -23.50
CA ASN A 276 -12.60 -36.69 -24.39
C ASN A 276 -13.11 -36.11 -25.73
N ASP A 277 -13.47 -34.83 -25.75
CA ASP A 277 -13.94 -34.16 -26.96
C ASP A 277 -12.74 -33.65 -27.78
N TRP A 278 -11.85 -32.91 -27.12
CA TRP A 278 -10.61 -32.41 -27.68
C TRP A 278 -9.64 -31.98 -26.58
N THR A 279 -8.35 -31.98 -26.90
CA THR A 279 -7.31 -31.46 -26.00
C THR A 279 -6.48 -30.40 -26.71
N TYR A 280 -6.45 -29.20 -26.11
CA TYR A 280 -5.66 -28.09 -26.60
C TYR A 280 -4.48 -27.79 -25.68
N ASP A 281 -3.36 -27.45 -26.31
CA ASP A 281 -2.15 -26.94 -25.69
C ASP A 281 -1.71 -25.62 -26.38
N TRP A 282 -0.79 -24.89 -25.76
CA TRP A 282 -0.27 -23.63 -26.27
C TRP A 282 1.25 -23.54 -26.13
N ASP A 283 1.90 -22.88 -27.08
CA ASP A 283 3.32 -22.52 -26.96
C ASP A 283 3.43 -21.18 -26.22
N PHE A 284 3.38 -21.24 -24.90
CA PHE A 284 3.41 -20.06 -24.05
C PHE A 284 4.77 -19.34 -24.08
N GLN A 285 5.87 -20.09 -24.26
CA GLN A 285 7.22 -19.52 -24.16
C GLN A 285 7.44 -18.41 -25.19
N LYS A 286 6.99 -18.62 -26.42
CA LYS A 286 7.12 -17.62 -27.48
C LYS A 286 6.42 -16.32 -27.11
N ILE A 287 5.23 -16.41 -26.49
CA ILE A 287 4.44 -15.25 -26.09
C ILE A 287 5.07 -14.51 -24.90
N ASP A 288 5.61 -15.27 -23.95
CA ASP A 288 6.32 -14.71 -22.81
C ASP A 288 7.48 -13.82 -23.28
N GLU A 289 8.27 -14.30 -24.25
CA GLU A 289 9.41 -13.57 -24.81
C GLU A 289 8.98 -12.40 -25.71
N THR A 290 7.95 -12.55 -26.56
CA THR A 290 7.61 -11.53 -27.57
C THR A 290 6.62 -10.46 -27.10
N LEU A 291 5.65 -10.82 -26.26
CA LEU A 291 4.54 -9.93 -25.87
C LEU A 291 4.59 -9.55 -24.39
N LEU A 292 4.86 -10.51 -23.48
CA LEU A 292 4.80 -10.24 -22.05
C LEU A 292 6.06 -9.56 -21.52
N ALA A 293 7.26 -10.00 -21.93
CA ALA A 293 8.51 -9.43 -21.44
C ALA A 293 8.62 -7.90 -21.63
N PRO A 294 8.31 -7.31 -22.81
CA PRO A 294 8.34 -5.86 -22.98
C PRO A 294 7.35 -5.12 -22.07
N MET A 295 6.19 -5.71 -21.84
CA MET A 295 5.16 -5.16 -20.95
C MET A 295 5.58 -5.23 -19.47
N ILE A 296 6.21 -6.33 -19.06
CA ILE A 296 6.73 -6.53 -17.70
C ILE A 296 7.86 -5.55 -17.41
N ASP A 297 8.79 -5.39 -18.35
CA ASP A 297 9.90 -4.44 -18.23
C ASP A 297 9.38 -3.00 -18.09
N ALA A 298 8.37 -2.63 -18.87
CA ALA A 298 7.73 -1.32 -18.80
C ALA A 298 7.06 -1.05 -17.43
N LEU A 299 6.45 -2.07 -16.81
CA LEU A 299 5.80 -1.98 -15.50
C LEU A 299 6.75 -2.18 -14.30
N GLY A 300 8.03 -2.50 -14.54
CA GLY A 300 9.02 -2.78 -13.50
C GLY A 300 9.12 -1.74 -12.37
N PRO A 301 9.02 -0.41 -12.66
CA PRO A 301 8.99 0.61 -11.62
C PRO A 301 7.77 0.51 -10.68
N ILE A 302 6.64 0.01 -11.18
CA ILE A 302 5.37 -0.07 -10.47
C ILE A 302 5.31 -1.37 -9.66
N ALA A 303 5.58 -2.53 -10.27
CA ALA A 303 5.45 -3.83 -9.63
C ALA A 303 6.54 -4.81 -10.07
N ASN A 304 6.88 -5.75 -9.19
CA ASN A 304 7.69 -6.90 -9.57
C ASN A 304 6.76 -8.00 -10.06
N ILE A 305 6.80 -8.29 -11.35
CA ILE A 305 5.85 -9.20 -12.00
C ILE A 305 6.53 -10.52 -12.28
N SER A 306 5.93 -11.62 -11.84
CA SER A 306 6.31 -12.98 -12.21
C SER A 306 5.20 -13.65 -13.01
N VAL A 307 5.57 -14.42 -14.02
CA VAL A 307 4.64 -15.10 -14.91
C VAL A 307 4.67 -16.60 -14.64
N GLU A 308 3.49 -17.20 -14.59
CA GLU A 308 3.28 -18.64 -14.48
C GLU A 308 2.29 -19.08 -15.56
N SER A 309 2.51 -20.24 -16.16
CA SER A 309 1.60 -20.81 -17.16
C SER A 309 1.28 -22.25 -16.83
N GLN A 310 0.01 -22.64 -16.97
CA GLN A 310 -0.40 -24.03 -16.82
C GLN A 310 -1.53 -24.41 -17.78
N VAL A 311 -1.64 -25.72 -18.05
CA VAL A 311 -2.71 -26.31 -18.85
C VAL A 311 -3.42 -27.34 -17.98
N LEU A 312 -4.72 -27.16 -17.80
CA LEU A 312 -5.55 -28.03 -16.99
C LEU A 312 -6.61 -28.73 -17.86
N TYR A 313 -7.01 -29.90 -17.37
CA TYR A 313 -7.91 -30.83 -18.04
C TYR A 313 -9.04 -31.20 -17.07
N HIS A 314 -10.19 -31.58 -17.61
CA HIS A 314 -11.39 -31.90 -16.82
C HIS A 314 -11.85 -30.72 -15.95
N THR A 315 -11.92 -29.53 -16.55
CA THR A 315 -12.29 -28.30 -15.87
C THR A 315 -13.62 -27.77 -16.42
N PRO A 316 -14.76 -28.47 -16.22
CA PRO A 316 -16.05 -27.98 -16.68
C PRO A 316 -16.44 -26.69 -15.93
N LYS A 317 -17.19 -25.81 -16.60
CA LYS A 317 -17.83 -24.67 -15.93
C LYS A 317 -18.99 -25.15 -15.04
N PHE A 318 -19.29 -24.39 -13.99
CA PHE A 318 -20.30 -24.79 -13.00
C PHE A 318 -21.75 -24.65 -13.51
N SER A 319 -22.06 -23.60 -14.27
CA SER A 319 -23.42 -23.31 -14.74
C SER A 319 -23.65 -23.76 -16.19
N VAL A 320 -24.90 -24.12 -16.51
CA VAL A 320 -25.33 -24.62 -17.83
C VAL A 320 -25.66 -23.45 -18.75
N SER A 321 -25.28 -23.54 -20.03
CA SER A 321 -25.61 -22.56 -21.06
C SER A 321 -26.87 -22.93 -21.84
N SER A 322 -27.62 -21.93 -22.31
CA SER A 322 -28.85 -22.14 -23.10
C SER A 322 -28.58 -22.03 -24.60
N TRP A 323 -29.06 -22.98 -25.39
CA TRP A 323 -28.98 -22.91 -26.86
C TRP A 323 -29.92 -21.84 -27.42
N ASP A 324 -29.42 -21.01 -28.33
CA ASP A 324 -30.22 -20.08 -29.12
C ASP A 324 -30.14 -20.44 -30.61
N GLU A 325 -31.26 -20.84 -31.19
CA GLU A 325 -31.37 -21.23 -32.59
C GLU A 325 -31.04 -20.11 -33.58
N LYS A 326 -31.24 -18.83 -33.21
CA LYS A 326 -30.99 -17.70 -34.12
C LYS A 326 -29.50 -17.40 -34.27
N LEU A 327 -28.76 -17.59 -33.19
CA LEU A 327 -27.32 -17.32 -33.13
C LEU A 327 -26.49 -18.58 -33.40
N GLY A 328 -27.12 -19.77 -33.39
CA GLY A 328 -26.46 -21.04 -33.68
C GLY A 328 -25.40 -21.40 -32.63
N GLY A 329 -25.65 -21.06 -31.37
CA GLY A 329 -24.67 -21.25 -30.30
C GLY A 329 -25.28 -21.28 -28.90
N TYR A 330 -24.46 -21.71 -27.95
CA TYR A 330 -24.78 -21.71 -26.53
C TYR A 330 -24.52 -20.34 -25.94
N ILE A 331 -25.56 -19.69 -25.42
CA ILE A 331 -25.46 -18.37 -24.79
C ILE A 331 -25.23 -18.52 -23.30
N PHE A 332 -24.29 -17.73 -22.81
CA PHE A 332 -24.02 -17.58 -21.38
C PHE A 332 -24.35 -16.16 -20.95
N SER A 333 -25.33 -16.03 -20.05
CA SER A 333 -25.88 -14.72 -19.67
C SER A 333 -25.00 -13.99 -18.66
N THR A 334 -25.10 -12.67 -18.63
CA THR A 334 -24.38 -11.84 -17.63
C THR A 334 -24.74 -12.15 -16.18
N LYS A 335 -25.97 -12.64 -15.94
CA LYS A 335 -26.45 -13.00 -14.60
C LYS A 335 -25.74 -14.24 -14.07
N ASP A 336 -25.26 -15.09 -14.97
CA ASP A 336 -24.62 -16.36 -14.64
C ASP A 336 -23.09 -16.26 -14.61
N LEU A 337 -22.50 -15.13 -15.07
CA LEU A 337 -21.05 -14.85 -15.05
C LEU A 337 -20.39 -15.03 -13.67
N PRO A 338 -21.01 -14.63 -12.55
CA PRO A 338 -20.43 -14.89 -11.23
C PRO A 338 -20.22 -16.38 -10.93
N PHE A 339 -21.00 -17.26 -11.57
CA PHE A 339 -20.92 -18.71 -11.41
C PHE A 339 -20.09 -19.39 -12.52
N PHE A 340 -19.47 -18.63 -13.41
CA PHE A 340 -18.62 -19.21 -14.46
C PHE A 340 -17.36 -19.84 -13.86
N VAL A 341 -16.72 -19.16 -12.90
CA VAL A 341 -15.50 -19.62 -12.24
C VAL A 341 -15.84 -20.67 -11.19
N ASN A 342 -15.37 -21.91 -11.40
CA ASN A 342 -15.55 -23.00 -10.44
C ASN A 342 -14.30 -23.18 -9.57
N SER A 343 -14.17 -22.41 -8.48
CA SER A 343 -13.01 -22.46 -7.59
C SER A 343 -12.82 -23.81 -6.88
N ASN A 344 -13.85 -24.66 -6.82
CA ASN A 344 -13.78 -25.95 -6.15
C ASN A 344 -13.21 -27.05 -7.06
N GLU A 345 -13.47 -26.97 -8.37
CA GLU A 345 -13.03 -27.96 -9.35
C GLU A 345 -11.81 -27.50 -10.16
N TRP A 346 -11.69 -26.20 -10.41
CA TRP A 346 -10.52 -25.64 -11.05
C TRP A 346 -9.43 -25.51 -9.98
N HIS A 347 -8.67 -26.58 -9.79
CA HIS A 347 -7.47 -26.60 -8.95
C HIS A 347 -6.36 -25.76 -9.60
N LEU A 348 -6.56 -24.44 -9.65
CA LEU A 348 -5.59 -23.49 -10.17
C LEU A 348 -4.42 -23.44 -9.19
N ASP A 349 -3.41 -24.28 -9.42
CA ASP A 349 -2.19 -24.28 -8.65
C ASP A 349 -1.42 -22.98 -8.93
N THR A 350 -0.94 -22.36 -7.86
CA THR A 350 -0.08 -21.17 -7.93
C THR A 350 1.14 -21.43 -7.05
N SER A 351 2.30 -20.93 -7.46
CA SER A 351 3.52 -21.26 -6.73
C SER A 351 3.54 -20.71 -5.29
N ILE A 352 4.43 -21.29 -4.46
CA ILE A 352 4.67 -20.88 -3.06
C ILE A 352 5.07 -19.39 -2.95
N ALA A 353 5.54 -18.77 -4.05
CA ALA A 353 5.84 -17.34 -4.10
C ALA A 353 4.60 -16.46 -3.85
N ALA A 354 3.39 -16.99 -4.05
CA ALA A 354 2.13 -16.35 -3.69
C ALA A 354 1.77 -16.52 -2.19
N GLY A 355 2.76 -16.44 -1.31
CA GLY A 355 2.61 -16.58 0.15
C GLY A 355 1.78 -15.46 0.76
N GLY A 356 0.46 -15.47 0.54
CA GLY A 356 -0.58 -14.62 1.15
C GLY A 356 -0.49 -13.10 0.94
N ARG A 357 0.69 -12.56 0.61
CA ARG A 357 1.00 -11.12 0.54
C ARG A 357 1.06 -10.60 -0.90
N SER A 358 1.56 -11.43 -1.82
CA SER A 358 1.62 -11.11 -3.25
C SER A 358 0.23 -11.18 -3.87
N LYS A 359 -0.06 -10.30 -4.85
CA LYS A 359 -1.33 -10.34 -5.56
C LYS A 359 -1.24 -11.31 -6.74
N ILE A 360 -2.16 -12.26 -6.81
CA ILE A 360 -2.30 -13.17 -7.95
C ILE A 360 -3.41 -12.66 -8.86
N LEU A 361 -3.14 -12.61 -10.17
CA LEU A 361 -4.13 -12.36 -11.20
C LEU A 361 -4.20 -13.59 -12.12
N GLN A 362 -5.40 -14.16 -12.23
CA GLN A 362 -5.69 -15.35 -13.02
C GLN A 362 -6.19 -14.94 -14.40
N PHE A 363 -5.44 -15.28 -15.45
CA PHE A 363 -5.87 -15.13 -16.84
C PHE A 363 -6.20 -16.51 -17.39
N VAL A 364 -7.47 -16.71 -17.73
CA VAL A 364 -8.00 -18.03 -18.08
C VAL A 364 -8.47 -18.03 -19.52
N VAL A 365 -7.94 -18.96 -20.31
CA VAL A 365 -8.51 -19.36 -21.60
C VAL A 365 -9.36 -20.59 -21.35
N TYR A 366 -10.68 -20.47 -21.50
CA TYR A 366 -11.60 -21.57 -21.36
C TYR A 366 -11.97 -22.14 -22.72
N VAL A 367 -11.69 -23.43 -22.92
CA VAL A 367 -12.11 -24.20 -24.08
C VAL A 367 -13.35 -25.02 -23.71
N PRO A 368 -14.52 -24.75 -24.32
CA PRO A 368 -15.75 -25.47 -23.99
C PRO A 368 -15.69 -26.93 -24.45
N SER A 369 -16.60 -27.75 -23.93
CA SER A 369 -16.85 -29.11 -24.42
C SER A 369 -17.57 -29.06 -25.78
N ALA A 370 -17.50 -30.13 -26.56
CA ALA A 370 -18.18 -30.23 -27.85
C ALA A 370 -19.70 -30.10 -27.71
N LYS A 371 -20.24 -30.50 -26.57
CA LYS A 371 -21.68 -30.38 -26.25
C LYS A 371 -22.15 -28.95 -26.02
N GLU A 372 -21.25 -28.02 -25.72
CA GLU A 372 -21.58 -26.63 -25.43
C GLU A 372 -20.84 -25.65 -26.35
N CYS A 373 -20.38 -26.11 -27.51
CA CYS A 373 -19.67 -25.26 -28.47
C CYS A 373 -20.55 -24.89 -29.69
N PRO A 374 -20.49 -23.64 -30.21
CA PRO A 374 -19.77 -22.48 -29.69
C PRO A 374 -20.44 -21.89 -28.44
N LEU A 375 -19.62 -21.53 -27.44
CA LEU A 375 -20.07 -20.86 -26.23
C LEU A 375 -19.85 -19.34 -26.38
N LEU A 376 -20.94 -18.57 -26.32
CA LEU A 376 -20.97 -17.14 -26.55
C LEU A 376 -21.42 -16.38 -25.30
N LEU A 377 -20.62 -15.41 -24.89
CA LEU A 377 -20.95 -14.54 -23.76
C LEU A 377 -21.86 -13.40 -24.20
N GLN A 378 -22.94 -13.19 -23.45
CA GLN A 378 -23.86 -12.07 -23.65
C GLN A 378 -23.41 -10.86 -22.80
N LEU A 379 -23.55 -9.66 -23.36
CA LEU A 379 -23.35 -8.39 -22.67
C LEU A 379 -24.64 -7.94 -21.95
N PRO A 380 -24.57 -6.96 -21.01
CA PRO A 380 -25.74 -6.47 -20.29
C PRO A 380 -26.82 -5.85 -21.20
N ASN A 381 -26.43 -5.37 -22.38
CA ASN A 381 -27.33 -4.82 -23.40
C ASN A 381 -28.05 -5.90 -24.23
N GLY A 382 -27.76 -7.19 -23.98
CA GLY A 382 -28.34 -8.33 -24.70
C GLY A 382 -27.59 -8.72 -25.98
N GLU A 383 -26.60 -7.93 -26.41
CA GLU A 383 -25.74 -8.25 -27.56
C GLU A 383 -24.67 -9.29 -27.19
N ILE A 384 -24.11 -9.94 -28.21
CA ILE A 384 -23.01 -10.88 -28.01
C ILE A 384 -21.68 -10.13 -27.89
N SER A 385 -20.87 -10.54 -26.93
CA SER A 385 -19.52 -9.98 -26.72
C SER A 385 -18.62 -10.28 -27.91
N LYS A 386 -18.04 -9.25 -28.51
CA LYS A 386 -17.10 -9.39 -29.65
C LYS A 386 -15.81 -10.11 -29.27
N THR A 387 -15.33 -9.90 -28.05
CA THR A 387 -14.08 -10.51 -27.53
C THR A 387 -14.33 -11.84 -26.83
N ASN A 388 -15.59 -12.20 -26.58
CA ASN A 388 -16.00 -13.39 -25.84
C ASN A 388 -15.28 -13.55 -24.47
N ALA A 389 -15.05 -12.43 -23.79
CA ALA A 389 -14.26 -12.38 -22.56
C ALA A 389 -14.88 -11.44 -21.50
N PHE A 390 -14.55 -11.66 -20.23
CA PHE A 390 -14.98 -10.84 -19.09
C PHE A 390 -13.90 -10.77 -18.00
N ILE A 391 -14.02 -9.79 -17.10
CA ILE A 391 -13.08 -9.58 -15.98
C ILE A 391 -13.81 -9.73 -14.66
N SER A 392 -13.10 -10.31 -13.69
CA SER A 392 -13.44 -10.23 -12.27
C SER A 392 -12.37 -9.39 -11.57
N PRO A 393 -12.68 -8.15 -11.12
CA PRO A 393 -11.67 -7.17 -10.70
C PRO A 393 -10.62 -7.71 -9.72
N MET A 394 -11.00 -8.46 -8.69
CA MET A 394 -10.05 -8.96 -7.69
C MET A 394 -9.39 -10.30 -8.04
N TRP A 395 -9.80 -10.94 -9.13
CA TRP A 395 -9.40 -12.30 -9.47
C TRP A 395 -8.61 -12.39 -10.78
N GLY A 396 -8.99 -11.62 -11.79
CA GLY A 396 -8.32 -11.59 -13.10
C GLY A 396 -9.31 -11.59 -14.27
N GLY A 397 -8.96 -12.25 -15.37
CA GLY A 397 -9.70 -12.23 -16.62
C GLY A 397 -9.98 -13.63 -17.16
N VAL A 398 -11.13 -13.80 -17.81
CA VAL A 398 -11.52 -15.05 -18.47
C VAL A 398 -11.89 -14.75 -19.91
N MET A 399 -11.39 -15.57 -20.83
CA MET A 399 -11.73 -15.56 -22.24
C MET A 399 -12.21 -16.94 -22.66
N VAL A 400 -13.37 -17.00 -23.32
CA VAL A 400 -13.88 -18.24 -23.90
C VAL A 400 -13.38 -18.34 -25.34
N TRP A 401 -12.53 -19.32 -25.61
CA TRP A 401 -12.03 -19.58 -26.94
C TRP A 401 -12.76 -20.77 -27.57
N ASN A 402 -13.52 -20.49 -28.63
CA ASN A 402 -14.24 -21.51 -29.38
C ASN A 402 -13.36 -22.02 -30.52
N PRO A 403 -12.90 -23.28 -30.49
CA PRO A 403 -12.07 -23.81 -31.57
C PRO A 403 -12.84 -23.95 -32.88
N GLN A 404 -12.12 -23.88 -34.00
CA GLN A 404 -12.74 -24.06 -35.34
C GLN A 404 -13.39 -25.44 -35.52
N SER A 405 -12.96 -26.43 -34.73
CA SER A 405 -13.56 -27.76 -34.70
C SER A 405 -15.02 -27.76 -34.21
N CYS A 406 -15.47 -26.70 -33.55
CA CYS A 406 -16.85 -26.60 -33.06
C CYS A 406 -17.91 -26.52 -34.16
N SER A 407 -17.52 -26.17 -35.40
CA SER A 407 -18.44 -26.09 -36.53
C SER A 407 -18.40 -27.33 -37.43
N ARG A 408 -17.56 -28.33 -37.13
CA ARG A 408 -17.44 -29.56 -37.94
C ARG A 408 -18.25 -30.69 -37.31
N ASP A 409 -19.27 -31.14 -38.02
CA ASP A 409 -19.91 -32.43 -37.77
C ASP A 409 -18.84 -33.54 -37.86
N SER A 410 -18.70 -34.27 -36.75
CA SER A 410 -18.26 -35.68 -36.60
C SER A 410 -17.30 -36.25 -37.66
N ASP A 411 -16.12 -36.71 -37.20
CA ASP A 411 -15.17 -37.67 -37.85
C ASP A 411 -13.74 -37.15 -38.05
N SER A 412 -13.26 -36.22 -37.21
CA SER A 412 -11.81 -35.99 -37.06
C SER A 412 -11.29 -36.77 -35.85
N GLU A 413 -10.18 -37.50 -36.03
CA GLU A 413 -9.59 -38.41 -35.04
C GLU A 413 -9.57 -37.81 -33.63
N LEU A 414 -10.46 -38.34 -32.77
CA LEU A 414 -10.88 -37.84 -31.45
C LEU A 414 -9.79 -37.73 -30.37
N LEU A 415 -8.51 -37.93 -30.71
CA LEU A 415 -7.43 -38.07 -29.73
C LEU A 415 -6.15 -37.28 -30.07
N VAL A 416 -6.18 -36.42 -31.09
CA VAL A 416 -5.00 -35.61 -31.41
C VAL A 416 -4.95 -34.39 -30.50
N ARG A 417 -3.86 -34.27 -29.74
CA ARG A 417 -3.55 -33.04 -28.99
C ARG A 417 -3.30 -31.92 -29.99
N HIS A 418 -4.16 -30.90 -29.97
CA HIS A 418 -4.07 -29.76 -30.85
C HIS A 418 -3.25 -28.65 -30.18
N ILE A 419 -2.35 -28.02 -30.93
CA ILE A 419 -1.65 -26.82 -30.49
C ILE A 419 -2.41 -25.62 -31.05
N MET A 420 -2.75 -24.66 -30.19
CA MET A 420 -3.39 -23.40 -30.60
C MET A 420 -2.55 -22.70 -31.67
N SER A 421 -3.21 -22.20 -32.71
CA SER A 421 -2.51 -21.48 -33.77
C SER A 421 -1.85 -20.20 -33.22
N PRO A 422 -0.69 -19.76 -33.75
CA PRO A 422 -0.05 -18.52 -33.30
C PRO A 422 -0.96 -17.29 -33.46
N GLU A 423 -1.83 -17.27 -34.48
CA GLU A 423 -2.78 -16.18 -34.73
C GLU A 423 -3.88 -16.12 -33.67
N ASP A 424 -4.42 -17.28 -33.26
CA ASP A 424 -5.44 -17.34 -32.21
C ASP A 424 -4.82 -17.02 -30.85
N LEU A 425 -3.59 -17.49 -30.61
CA LEU A 425 -2.84 -17.16 -29.42
C LEU A 425 -2.60 -15.64 -29.33
N GLN A 426 -2.20 -14.99 -30.42
CA GLN A 426 -2.04 -13.53 -30.44
C GLN A 426 -3.35 -12.81 -30.08
N LYS A 427 -4.49 -13.19 -30.67
CA LYS A 427 -5.80 -12.61 -30.35
C LYS A 427 -6.17 -12.78 -28.87
N VAL A 428 -5.87 -13.96 -28.30
CA VAL A 428 -6.10 -14.22 -26.87
C VAL A 428 -5.30 -13.25 -26.01
N PHE A 429 -4.03 -13.04 -26.34
CA PHE A 429 -3.17 -12.14 -25.57
C PHE A 429 -3.49 -10.67 -25.77
N GLU A 430 -3.98 -10.25 -26.94
CA GLU A 430 -4.51 -8.90 -27.14
C GLU A 430 -5.70 -8.63 -26.20
N VAL A 431 -6.60 -9.62 -26.06
CA VAL A 431 -7.70 -9.53 -25.09
C VAL A 431 -7.17 -9.48 -23.65
N PHE A 432 -6.19 -10.32 -23.29
CA PHE A 432 -5.60 -10.31 -21.95
C PHE A 432 -4.85 -9.02 -21.61
N VAL A 433 -4.12 -8.42 -22.55
CA VAL A 433 -3.52 -7.09 -22.37
C VAL A 433 -4.61 -6.05 -22.14
N GLY A 434 -5.69 -6.07 -22.93
CA GLY A 434 -6.86 -5.22 -22.72
C GLY A 434 -7.47 -5.40 -21.32
N GLN A 435 -7.59 -6.63 -20.85
CA GLN A 435 -8.10 -6.93 -19.51
C GLN A 435 -7.16 -6.48 -18.40
N PHE A 436 -5.86 -6.68 -18.58
CA PHE A 436 -4.84 -6.25 -17.63
C PHE A 436 -4.82 -4.73 -17.48
N ARG A 437 -4.94 -3.99 -18.59
CA ARG A 437 -5.11 -2.52 -18.59
C ARG A 437 -6.36 -2.10 -17.81
N GLN A 438 -7.47 -2.78 -18.01
CA GLN A 438 -8.70 -2.55 -17.24
C GLN A 438 -8.54 -2.83 -15.74
N LEU A 439 -7.75 -3.82 -15.34
CA LEU A 439 -7.45 -4.10 -13.93
C LEU A 439 -6.62 -2.99 -13.25
N PHE A 440 -5.76 -2.29 -13.99
CA PHE A 440 -5.12 -1.05 -13.55
C PHE A 440 -6.06 0.18 -13.63
N GLY A 441 -7.29 -0.03 -14.09
CA GLY A 441 -8.31 0.98 -14.23
C GLY A 441 -8.15 1.88 -15.46
N LEU A 442 -7.34 1.47 -16.45
CA LEU A 442 -7.23 2.15 -17.75
C LEU A 442 -8.32 1.66 -18.71
N LYS A 443 -8.55 2.41 -19.79
CA LYS A 443 -9.42 1.96 -20.88
C LYS A 443 -8.68 1.00 -21.81
N SER A 444 -9.39 -0.02 -22.28
CA SER A 444 -8.89 -0.99 -23.26
C SER A 444 -9.18 -0.61 -24.72
N GLY A 445 -10.14 0.28 -24.95
CA GLY A 445 -10.51 0.73 -26.30
C GLY A 445 -9.63 1.87 -26.80
N SER A 446 -9.46 1.94 -28.12
CA SER A 446 -8.76 3.01 -28.83
C SER A 446 -9.54 4.33 -28.91
N LEU A 447 -10.74 4.40 -28.33
CA LEU A 447 -11.59 5.59 -28.37
C LEU A 447 -11.88 6.11 -26.97
N HIS A 448 -11.49 7.35 -26.70
CA HIS A 448 -11.94 8.10 -25.53
C HIS A 448 -13.04 9.07 -25.97
N VAL A 449 -14.15 9.13 -25.24
CA VAL A 449 -15.27 10.04 -25.55
C VAL A 449 -15.29 11.13 -24.49
N GLY A 450 -14.83 12.32 -24.85
CA GLY A 450 -14.87 13.48 -23.96
C GLY A 450 -16.00 14.44 -24.30
N ALA A 451 -16.00 15.60 -23.65
CA ALA A 451 -17.07 16.57 -23.81
C ALA A 451 -17.14 17.15 -25.23
N MET A 452 -15.98 17.33 -25.88
CA MET A 452 -15.85 17.96 -27.20
C MET A 452 -15.76 16.96 -28.36
N GLY A 453 -16.00 15.67 -28.11
CA GLY A 453 -15.99 14.61 -29.13
C GLY A 453 -15.12 13.42 -28.75
N SER A 454 -14.84 12.59 -29.75
CA SER A 454 -14.04 11.39 -29.58
C SER A 454 -12.56 11.62 -29.91
N TYR A 455 -11.69 11.03 -29.10
CA TYR A 455 -10.24 11.05 -29.19
C TYR A 455 -9.77 9.64 -29.54
N SER A 456 -8.90 9.51 -30.54
CA SER A 456 -8.22 8.26 -30.84
C SER A 456 -7.03 8.10 -29.89
N LEU A 457 -6.88 6.94 -29.27
CA LEU A 457 -5.74 6.57 -28.43
C LEU A 457 -4.94 5.52 -29.18
N LEU A 458 -3.67 5.81 -29.49
CA LEU A 458 -2.78 4.85 -30.12
C LEU A 458 -2.34 3.77 -29.12
N ALA A 459 -2.28 2.53 -29.61
CA ALA A 459 -1.85 1.39 -28.83
C ALA A 459 -0.33 1.25 -28.90
N SER A 460 0.30 0.94 -27.76
CA SER A 460 1.73 0.63 -27.69
C SER A 460 1.96 -0.88 -27.85
N GLU A 461 3.00 -1.26 -28.58
CA GLU A 461 3.43 -2.67 -28.69
C GLU A 461 3.85 -3.24 -27.33
N LYS A 462 4.29 -2.38 -26.40
CA LYS A 462 4.63 -2.76 -25.01
C LYS A 462 3.39 -2.95 -24.12
N GLY A 463 2.18 -2.84 -24.67
CA GLY A 463 0.91 -2.94 -23.94
C GLY A 463 0.49 -1.68 -23.19
N PHE A 464 1.43 -0.81 -22.81
CA PHE A 464 1.17 0.49 -22.14
C PHE A 464 1.92 1.62 -22.84
N THR A 465 1.29 2.78 -22.94
CA THR A 465 1.91 4.01 -23.46
C THR A 465 2.73 4.71 -22.36
N GLU A 466 3.67 5.57 -22.73
CA GLU A 466 4.55 6.23 -21.74
C GLU A 466 3.78 7.13 -20.78
N TRP A 467 2.78 7.85 -21.29
CA TRP A 467 1.94 8.73 -20.47
C TRP A 467 1.05 7.93 -19.52
N GLU A 468 0.60 6.72 -19.90
CA GLU A 468 -0.14 5.82 -19.00
C GLU A 468 0.75 5.32 -17.86
N LEU A 469 2.00 4.94 -18.16
CA LEU A 469 2.98 4.54 -17.14
C LEU A 469 3.25 5.67 -16.15
N ASP A 470 3.31 6.91 -16.63
CA ASP A 470 3.46 8.09 -15.77
C ASP A 470 2.24 8.27 -14.84
N VAL A 471 1.02 8.13 -15.36
CA VAL A 471 -0.23 8.17 -14.57
C VAL A 471 -0.21 7.11 -13.47
N LEU A 472 0.07 5.85 -13.86
CA LEU A 472 0.10 4.73 -12.93
C LEU A 472 1.18 4.93 -11.86
N SER A 473 2.37 5.41 -12.23
CA SER A 473 3.47 5.66 -11.30
C SER A 473 3.12 6.72 -10.26
N ARG A 474 2.49 7.84 -10.66
CA ARG A 474 2.05 8.88 -9.72
C ARG A 474 0.97 8.38 -8.77
N GLN A 475 -0.04 7.69 -9.29
CA GLN A 475 -1.13 7.15 -8.49
C GLN A 475 -0.62 6.09 -7.50
N HIS A 476 0.22 5.16 -7.98
CA HIS A 476 0.81 4.10 -7.17
C HIS A 476 1.73 4.65 -6.08
N THR A 477 2.54 5.66 -6.41
CA THR A 477 3.41 6.34 -5.43
C THR A 477 2.60 6.86 -4.26
N CYS A 478 1.58 7.66 -4.52
CA CYS A 478 0.79 8.23 -3.45
C CYS A 478 0.01 7.18 -2.66
N PHE A 479 -0.61 6.20 -3.34
CA PHE A 479 -1.33 5.12 -2.67
C PHE A 479 -0.43 4.33 -1.72
N ASN A 480 0.78 3.99 -2.16
CA ASN A 480 1.72 3.22 -1.35
C ASN A 480 2.22 3.99 -0.13
N ILE A 481 2.51 5.29 -0.26
CA ILE A 481 2.92 6.08 0.89
C ILE A 481 1.77 6.27 1.88
N HIS A 482 0.54 6.47 1.40
CA HIS A 482 -0.63 6.53 2.26
C HIS A 482 -0.86 5.21 3.01
N SER A 483 -0.77 4.08 2.32
CA SER A 483 -0.83 2.74 2.93
C SER A 483 0.28 2.56 3.95
N SER A 484 1.53 2.88 3.60
CA SER A 484 2.69 2.77 4.48
C SER A 484 2.55 3.61 5.74
N ALA A 485 2.08 4.86 5.63
CA ALA A 485 1.86 5.75 6.76
C ALA A 485 0.76 5.22 7.69
N THR A 486 -0.33 4.70 7.12
CA THR A 486 -1.43 4.09 7.87
C THR A 486 -0.98 2.81 8.61
N THR A 487 -0.21 1.95 7.95
CA THR A 487 0.33 0.72 8.54
C THR A 487 1.32 1.02 9.66
N LEU A 488 2.27 1.95 9.44
CA LEU A 488 3.21 2.37 10.49
C LEU A 488 2.50 3.07 11.66
N GLY A 489 1.50 3.91 11.38
CA GLY A 489 0.69 4.54 12.42
C GLY A 489 -0.08 3.52 13.26
N SER A 490 -0.60 2.47 12.63
CA SER A 490 -1.24 1.34 13.31
C SER A 490 -0.25 0.54 14.16
N LEU A 491 0.95 0.28 13.63
CA LEU A 491 2.05 -0.34 14.39
C LEU A 491 2.42 0.50 15.61
N SER A 492 2.59 1.82 15.44
CA SER A 492 2.90 2.76 16.53
C SER A 492 1.86 2.68 17.64
N LYS A 493 0.57 2.75 17.31
CA LYS A 493 -0.54 2.64 18.28
C LYS A 493 -0.55 1.27 18.97
N LEU A 494 -0.30 0.19 18.24
CA LEU A 494 -0.25 -1.17 18.81
C LEU A 494 0.89 -1.29 19.83
N VAL A 495 2.09 -0.82 19.48
CA VAL A 495 3.28 -0.89 20.33
C VAL A 495 3.11 -0.05 21.60
N GLN A 496 2.50 1.14 21.48
CA GLN A 496 2.22 2.01 22.62
C GLN A 496 1.13 1.44 23.54
N SER A 497 0.09 0.82 22.99
CA SER A 497 -0.99 0.21 23.79
C SER A 497 -0.57 -1.08 24.50
N LEU A 498 0.47 -1.77 24.00
CA LEU A 498 0.98 -3.03 24.56
C LEU A 498 2.42 -2.87 25.09
N PRO A 499 2.62 -2.34 26.31
CA PRO A 499 3.93 -2.07 26.91
C PRO A 499 4.72 -3.34 27.31
N ARG A 500 4.20 -4.55 27.04
CA ARG A 500 4.92 -5.84 27.17
C ARG A 500 5.02 -6.66 25.87
N MET A 501 4.64 -6.10 24.73
CA MET A 501 4.90 -6.67 23.39
C MET A 501 6.40 -6.77 23.05
N ILE A 502 6.86 -7.92 22.56
CA ILE A 502 8.25 -8.11 22.12
C ILE A 502 8.44 -7.40 20.77
N ILE A 503 9.42 -6.49 20.70
CA ILE A 503 9.82 -5.83 19.45
C ILE A 503 11.26 -6.18 19.17
N MET A 504 11.47 -6.99 18.13
CA MET A 504 12.79 -7.37 17.64
C MET A 504 13.48 -6.20 16.93
N ASP A 505 14.81 -6.19 16.93
CA ASP A 505 15.61 -5.17 16.23
C ASP A 505 15.36 -5.16 14.71
N GLU A 506 14.94 -6.29 14.14
CA GLU A 506 14.55 -6.40 12.73
C GLU A 506 13.36 -5.51 12.39
N ILE A 507 12.31 -5.52 13.23
CA ILE A 507 11.14 -4.64 13.10
C ILE A 507 11.58 -3.18 13.16
N GLY A 508 12.46 -2.84 14.11
CA GLY A 508 13.01 -1.49 14.23
C GLY A 508 13.75 -1.03 12.97
N LYS A 509 14.55 -1.90 12.36
CA LYS A 509 15.24 -1.64 11.09
C LYS A 509 14.26 -1.49 9.92
N GLN A 510 13.28 -2.39 9.80
CA GLN A 510 12.25 -2.34 8.77
C GLN A 510 11.45 -1.02 8.83
N VAL A 511 11.03 -0.61 10.03
CA VAL A 511 10.35 0.68 10.23
C VAL A 511 11.24 1.86 9.82
N LYS A 512 12.53 1.85 10.21
CA LYS A 512 13.47 2.92 9.85
C LYS A 512 13.67 3.01 8.33
N PHE A 513 13.93 1.87 7.67
CA PHE A 513 14.11 1.83 6.22
C PHE A 513 12.82 2.17 5.46
N SER A 514 11.65 1.80 5.99
CA SER A 514 10.36 2.21 5.43
C SER A 514 10.20 3.73 5.45
N LEU A 515 10.53 4.39 6.57
CA LEU A 515 10.49 5.85 6.69
C LEU A 515 11.49 6.55 5.76
N GLU A 516 12.70 6.01 5.63
CA GLU A 516 13.72 6.53 4.69
C GLU A 516 13.25 6.40 3.23
N ALA A 517 12.73 5.24 2.85
CA ALA A 517 12.17 5.00 1.51
C ALA A 517 10.97 5.91 1.22
N ALA A 518 10.10 6.16 2.20
CA ALA A 518 8.97 7.09 2.05
C ALA A 518 9.44 8.54 1.84
N LYS A 519 10.48 8.97 2.55
CA LYS A 519 11.10 10.29 2.35
C LYS A 519 11.72 10.41 0.96
N LEU A 520 12.44 9.37 0.50
CA LEU A 520 13.02 9.33 -0.84
C LEU A 520 11.94 9.38 -1.93
N ALA A 521 10.84 8.62 -1.77
CA ALA A 521 9.72 8.66 -2.70
C ALA A 521 9.14 10.08 -2.84
N ARG A 522 9.02 10.81 -1.73
CA ARG A 522 8.54 12.19 -1.72
C ARG A 522 9.48 13.15 -2.44
N VAL A 523 10.79 13.04 -2.20
CA VAL A 523 11.80 13.87 -2.87
C VAL A 523 11.77 13.61 -4.38
N ASN A 524 11.78 12.34 -4.80
CA ASN A 524 11.71 11.96 -6.22
C ASN A 524 10.41 12.44 -6.88
N ALA A 525 9.28 12.33 -6.18
CA ALA A 525 8.01 12.85 -6.66
C ALA A 525 8.05 14.38 -6.89
N SER A 526 8.62 15.13 -5.93
CA SER A 526 8.75 16.58 -6.03
C SER A 526 9.68 17.05 -7.16
N LEU A 527 10.63 16.20 -7.57
CA LEU A 527 11.54 16.44 -8.69
C LEU A 527 10.95 16.02 -10.05
N GLY A 528 9.78 15.37 -10.08
CA GLY A 528 9.16 14.86 -11.31
C GLY A 528 9.70 13.49 -11.76
N PHE A 529 10.49 12.80 -10.95
CA PHE A 529 11.00 11.45 -11.25
C PHE A 529 9.98 10.38 -10.85
N TYR A 530 8.94 10.19 -11.68
CA TYR A 530 7.82 9.29 -11.38
C TYR A 530 8.23 7.82 -11.18
N ASP A 531 9.17 7.31 -11.98
CA ASP A 531 9.54 5.89 -11.94
C ASP A 531 10.33 5.59 -10.66
N ALA A 532 11.28 6.46 -10.32
CA ALA A 532 12.05 6.37 -9.08
C ALA A 532 11.17 6.58 -7.83
N SER A 533 10.14 7.43 -7.91
CA SER A 533 9.19 7.60 -6.82
C SER A 533 8.33 6.34 -6.63
N ALA A 534 7.89 5.71 -7.72
CA ALA A 534 7.12 4.47 -7.68
C ALA A 534 7.90 3.33 -7.01
N VAL A 535 9.17 3.12 -7.41
CA VAL A 535 10.05 2.11 -6.81
C VAL A 535 10.27 2.35 -5.31
N SER A 536 10.58 3.60 -4.93
CA SER A 536 10.84 3.95 -3.52
C SER A 536 9.58 3.79 -2.66
N SER A 537 8.41 4.15 -3.20
CA SER A 537 7.12 4.00 -2.51
C SER A 537 6.75 2.53 -2.28
N ARG A 538 7.03 1.67 -3.26
CA ARG A 538 6.81 0.23 -3.18
C ARG A 538 7.64 -0.38 -2.05
N GLN A 539 8.92 0.01 -1.97
CA GLN A 539 9.81 -0.41 -0.90
C GLN A 539 9.32 0.07 0.48
N ALA A 540 8.86 1.32 0.59
CA ALA A 540 8.33 1.86 1.84
C ALA A 540 7.15 1.03 2.37
N ARG A 541 6.18 0.74 1.48
CA ARG A 541 5.00 -0.06 1.82
C ARG A 541 5.36 -1.50 2.19
N SER A 542 6.18 -2.18 1.39
CA SER A 542 6.62 -3.56 1.68
C SER A 542 7.27 -3.66 3.05
N LEU A 543 8.18 -2.74 3.38
CA LEU A 543 8.88 -2.75 4.68
C LEU A 543 7.95 -2.42 5.86
N ALA A 544 6.96 -1.54 5.68
CA ALA A 544 5.97 -1.24 6.70
C ALA A 544 5.09 -2.45 7.01
N GLU A 545 4.67 -3.16 5.97
CA GLU A 545 3.85 -4.37 6.05
C GLU A 545 4.64 -5.54 6.64
N ASP A 546 5.90 -5.73 6.24
CA ASP A 546 6.79 -6.73 6.82
C ASP A 546 7.01 -6.50 8.32
N ALA A 547 7.14 -5.23 8.75
CA ALA A 547 7.23 -4.86 10.15
C ALA A 547 5.95 -5.14 10.93
N PHE A 548 4.78 -4.81 10.37
CA PHE A 548 3.48 -4.99 11.04
C PHE A 548 3.08 -6.46 11.15
N PHE A 549 3.28 -7.23 10.08
CA PHE A 549 2.96 -8.66 9.99
C PHE A 549 4.16 -9.55 10.35
N HIS A 550 5.12 -9.04 11.10
CA HIS A 550 6.25 -9.83 11.58
C HIS A 550 5.74 -10.95 12.50
N PRO A 551 6.19 -12.22 12.36
CA PRO A 551 5.67 -13.34 13.15
C PRO A 551 5.71 -13.13 14.67
N SER A 552 6.73 -12.40 15.16
CA SER A 552 6.88 -12.09 16.59
C SER A 552 5.81 -11.15 17.16
N ILE A 553 5.17 -10.33 16.32
CA ILE A 553 4.06 -9.45 16.69
C ILE A 553 2.74 -10.23 16.61
N MET A 554 2.60 -11.14 15.65
CA MET A 554 1.35 -11.90 15.47
C MET A 554 1.21 -13.06 16.46
N SER A 555 2.32 -13.59 16.99
CA SER A 555 2.30 -14.68 17.97
C SER A 555 1.92 -14.16 19.37
N VAL A 556 0.90 -14.76 19.99
CA VAL A 556 0.27 -14.43 21.28
C VAL A 556 1.19 -14.67 22.50
N SER A 557 2.50 -14.47 22.39
CA SER A 557 3.45 -14.60 23.50
C SER A 557 3.45 -13.36 24.42
N TYR A 558 2.28 -12.73 24.58
CA TYR A 558 2.12 -11.53 25.40
C TYR A 558 2.00 -11.92 26.88
N TYR A 559 3.12 -11.86 27.59
CA TYR A 559 3.13 -12.02 29.04
C TYR A 559 2.53 -10.76 29.70
N SER A 560 1.26 -10.82 30.13
CA SER A 560 0.57 -9.70 30.76
C SER A 560 1.17 -9.34 32.12
N PHE A 561 0.94 -8.11 32.58
CA PHE A 561 1.33 -7.72 33.94
C PHE A 561 0.64 -8.57 35.01
N GLU A 562 -0.61 -8.94 34.77
CA GLU A 562 -1.38 -9.79 35.67
C GLU A 562 -0.76 -11.18 35.79
N HIS A 563 -0.30 -11.75 34.67
CA HIS A 563 0.37 -13.05 34.67
C HIS A 563 1.74 -12.98 35.37
N CYS A 564 2.49 -11.87 35.19
CA CYS A 564 3.68 -11.56 35.98
C CYS A 564 3.39 -11.57 37.48
N PHE A 565 2.40 -10.80 37.89
CA PHE A 565 2.02 -10.69 39.28
C PHE A 565 1.53 -12.03 39.85
N ALA A 566 0.74 -12.80 39.09
CA ALA A 566 0.24 -14.10 39.50
C ALA A 566 1.35 -15.13 39.71
N VAL A 567 2.37 -15.14 38.84
CA VAL A 567 3.52 -16.07 38.96
C VAL A 567 4.42 -15.69 40.13
N TYR A 568 4.74 -14.41 40.31
CA TYR A 568 5.73 -13.98 41.30
C TYR A 568 5.13 -13.72 42.70
N SER A 569 3.86 -13.34 42.83
CA SER A 569 3.24 -13.03 44.12
C SER A 569 3.32 -14.16 45.15
N PRO A 570 3.06 -15.44 44.83
CA PRO A 570 3.18 -16.53 45.80
C PRO A 570 4.56 -16.63 46.46
N PHE A 571 5.62 -16.25 45.75
CA PHE A 571 6.99 -16.31 46.27
C PHE A 571 7.38 -15.06 47.06
N PHE A 572 7.05 -13.87 46.55
CA PHE A 572 7.53 -12.61 47.12
C PHE A 572 6.61 -12.00 48.17
N LEU A 573 5.30 -12.17 48.07
CA LEU A 573 4.32 -11.52 48.93
C LEU A 573 4.37 -12.04 50.38
N PRO A 574 4.45 -13.37 50.63
CA PRO A 574 4.62 -13.89 51.99
C PRO A 574 5.93 -13.42 52.63
N VAL A 575 7.02 -13.45 51.87
CA VAL A 575 8.36 -13.04 52.35
C VAL A 575 8.39 -11.54 52.67
N SER A 576 7.85 -10.70 51.78
CA SER A 576 7.73 -9.25 51.98
C SER A 576 6.91 -8.92 53.23
N MET A 577 5.80 -9.63 53.43
CA MET A 577 4.92 -9.44 54.58
C MET A 577 5.64 -9.73 55.91
N GLN A 578 6.45 -10.79 55.96
CA GLN A 578 7.22 -11.12 57.17
C GLN A 578 8.26 -10.04 57.51
N PHE A 579 9.00 -9.54 56.52
CA PHE A 579 9.98 -8.47 56.73
C PHE A 579 9.33 -7.15 57.18
N LEU A 580 8.20 -6.77 56.58
CA LEU A 580 7.45 -5.58 56.98
C LEU A 580 6.89 -5.69 58.40
N LEU A 581 6.30 -6.83 58.76
CA LEU A 581 5.78 -7.06 60.11
C LEU A 581 6.91 -7.06 61.16
N ALA A 582 8.07 -7.65 60.84
CA ALA A 582 9.23 -7.63 61.72
C ALA A 582 9.74 -6.21 61.96
N ALA A 583 9.88 -5.40 60.91
CA ALA A 583 10.29 -4.01 61.00
C ALA A 583 9.27 -3.15 61.77
N LEU A 584 7.97 -3.32 61.50
CA LEU A 584 6.90 -2.61 62.21
C LEU A 584 6.84 -2.96 63.70
N ARG A 585 7.02 -4.25 64.05
CA ARG A 585 7.08 -4.69 65.45
C ARG A 585 8.28 -4.07 66.17
N GLU A 586 9.46 -4.08 65.56
CA GLU A 586 10.65 -3.49 66.19
C GLU A 586 10.56 -1.96 66.29
N TRP A 587 9.96 -1.30 65.28
CA TRP A 587 9.67 0.13 65.31
C TRP A 587 8.70 0.51 66.44
N ARG A 588 7.58 -0.24 66.57
CA ARG A 588 6.61 -0.03 67.66
C ARG A 588 7.25 -0.26 69.02
N ARG A 589 8.02 -1.33 69.18
CA ARG A 589 8.79 -1.61 70.39
C ARG A 589 9.74 -0.47 70.72
N TYR A 590 10.53 0.01 69.76
CA TYR A 590 11.45 1.12 69.96
C TYR A 590 10.72 2.41 70.37
N LYS A 591 9.57 2.71 69.75
CA LYS A 591 8.73 3.87 70.12
C LYS A 591 8.19 3.76 71.55
N GLN A 592 7.70 2.58 71.96
CA GLN A 592 7.21 2.32 73.31
C GLN A 592 8.34 2.40 74.35
N GLU A 593 9.47 1.75 74.10
CA GLU A 593 10.64 1.75 74.99
C GLU A 593 11.25 3.16 75.12
N LYS A 594 11.29 3.93 74.04
CA LYS A 594 11.71 5.33 74.05
C LYS A 594 10.73 6.21 74.84
N ALA A 595 9.43 5.97 74.73
CA ALA A 595 8.42 6.67 75.53
C ALA A 595 8.58 6.36 77.03
N LYS A 596 8.76 5.09 77.41
CA LYS A 596 9.04 4.69 78.81
C LYS A 596 10.32 5.33 79.37
N TYR A 597 11.37 5.41 78.56
CA TYR A 597 12.62 6.09 78.92
C TYR A 597 12.44 7.62 79.08
N LEU A 598 11.67 8.25 78.19
CA LEU A 598 11.36 9.68 78.27
C LEU A 598 10.49 10.02 79.49
N LEU A 599 9.52 9.16 79.83
CA LEU A 599 8.68 9.29 81.03
C LEU A 599 9.51 9.13 82.31
N TRP A 600 10.44 8.16 82.36
CA TRP A 600 11.37 8.04 83.47
C TRP A 600 12.24 9.29 83.61
N LYS A 601 12.85 9.76 82.51
CA LYS A 601 13.70 10.97 82.51
C LYS A 601 12.93 12.24 82.92
N ALA A 602 11.64 12.31 82.58
CA ALA A 602 10.77 13.41 82.99
C ALA A 602 10.45 13.35 84.50
N LYS A 603 10.19 12.16 85.07
CA LYS A 603 10.01 11.99 86.51
C LYS A 603 11.29 12.21 87.32
N ASP A 604 12.42 11.74 86.82
CA ASP A 604 13.75 11.91 87.44
C ASP A 604 14.10 13.41 87.54
N LYS A 605 13.81 14.18 86.49
CA LYS A 605 13.94 15.65 86.48
C LYS A 605 12.99 16.42 87.40
N VAL A 606 11.87 15.81 87.79
CA VAL A 606 10.88 16.41 88.71
C VAL A 606 11.18 16.00 90.17
N ALA A 607 11.91 14.89 90.36
CA ALA A 607 12.36 14.41 91.66
C ALA A 607 13.73 14.98 92.09
N SER A 608 14.54 15.46 91.14
CA SER A 608 15.74 16.29 91.36
C SER A 608 15.37 17.76 91.52
#